data_AF-K0YT98-F1
#
_entry.id   AF-K0YT98-F1
#
_cell.length_a   1.000
_cell.length_b   1.000
_cell.length_c   1.000
_cell.angle_alpha   90.00
_cell.angle_beta   90.00
_cell.angle_gamma   90.00
#
_symmetry.space_group_name_H-M   'P 1'
#
loop_
_entity.id
_entity.type
_entity.pdbx_description
1 polymer ?
#
loop_
_entity_poly.entity_id
_entity_poly.type
_entity_poly.pdbx_seq_one_letter_code
_entity_poly.pdbx_strand_id
1 'polypeptide(L)'
;MIAVALAAIVLPAKESVGVLLIILLFGDLLALWFYRKDANWPILKKLMPVVVLGVLLGTVFLRLASDAVVRYGIGIALIVLTLMQLAITYMPHKHRAPKSPTLRNVSSAFYGTLAGFGTMVANAGSPALTLYLLSRRMDVRAFLGTSTWFFFLVNVIKTPFSVFAGVLSWHAFTIALPLIPAVAIGAVIGYLLAKRIDQKLFDFLAYVVTIGGGIVLLVA
;
A
#
# COMPACT_ATOMS: atom_id res chain seq x y z
N MET A 1 0.85 -3.65 -5.70
CA MET A 1 -0.53 -3.99 -6.14
C MET A 1 -0.58 -5.38 -6.76
N ILE A 2 0.28 -5.70 -7.72
CA ILE A 2 0.36 -7.04 -8.34
C ILE A 2 0.51 -8.18 -7.32
N ALA A 3 1.44 -8.06 -6.36
CA ALA A 3 1.64 -9.09 -5.32
C ALA A 3 0.38 -9.32 -4.45
N VAL A 4 -0.38 -8.26 -4.16
CA VAL A 4 -1.64 -8.33 -3.41
C VAL A 4 -2.70 -9.10 -4.20
N ALA A 5 -2.86 -8.75 -5.49
CA ALA A 5 -3.81 -9.41 -6.38
C ALA A 5 -3.52 -10.90 -6.52
N LEU A 6 -2.26 -11.28 -6.75
CA LEU A 6 -1.86 -12.68 -6.89
C LEU A 6 -2.06 -13.47 -5.60
N ALA A 7 -1.66 -12.91 -4.45
CA ALA A 7 -1.82 -13.59 -3.16
C ALA A 7 -3.29 -13.81 -2.79
N ALA A 8 -4.17 -12.84 -3.09
CA ALA A 8 -5.60 -12.94 -2.80
C ALA A 8 -6.36 -13.93 -3.69
N ILE A 9 -5.79 -14.38 -4.81
CA ILE A 9 -6.34 -15.44 -5.66
C ILE A 9 -6.04 -16.83 -5.06
N VAL A 10 -4.88 -16.98 -4.42
CA VAL A 10 -4.38 -18.28 -3.94
C VAL A 10 -4.71 -18.54 -2.47
N LEU A 11 -4.82 -17.48 -1.66
CA LEU A 11 -5.09 -17.55 -0.23
C LEU A 11 -6.44 -16.92 0.13
N PRO A 12 -7.07 -17.34 1.24
CA PRO A 12 -8.17 -16.59 1.83
C PRO A 12 -7.81 -15.12 2.01
N ALA A 13 -8.74 -14.23 1.67
CA ALA A 13 -8.48 -12.79 1.56
C ALA A 13 -7.86 -12.20 2.83
N LYS A 14 -8.37 -12.59 4.01
CA LYS A 14 -7.86 -12.14 5.30
C LYS A 14 -6.45 -12.65 5.60
N GLU A 15 -6.17 -13.91 5.28
CA GLU A 15 -4.87 -14.51 5.54
C GLU A 15 -3.78 -13.92 4.64
N SER A 16 -4.10 -13.65 3.37
CA SER A 16 -3.23 -12.93 2.43
C SER A 16 -2.77 -11.59 3.00
N VAL A 17 -3.66 -10.85 3.67
CA VAL A 17 -3.32 -9.57 4.31
C VAL A 17 -2.21 -9.73 5.35
N GLY A 18 -2.29 -10.77 6.19
CA GLY A 18 -1.30 -11.07 7.22
C GLY A 18 0.03 -11.57 6.66
N VAL A 19 0.00 -12.50 5.70
CA VAL A 19 1.21 -13.02 5.03
C VAL A 19 1.99 -11.88 4.38
N LEU A 20 1.29 -11.01 3.64
CA LEU A 20 1.90 -9.87 2.98
C LEU A 20 2.46 -8.85 3.97
N LEU A 21 1.82 -8.63 5.12
CA LEU A 21 2.34 -7.73 6.16
C LEU A 21 3.74 -8.16 6.61
N ILE A 22 3.98 -9.46 6.79
CA ILE A 22 5.29 -9.98 7.20
C ILE A 22 6.31 -9.68 6.12
N ILE A 23 6.02 -10.02 4.87
CA ILE A 23 6.91 -9.76 3.73
C ILE A 23 7.21 -8.25 3.60
N LEU A 24 6.20 -7.40 3.79
CA LEU A 24 6.33 -5.95 3.75
C LEU A 24 7.24 -5.42 4.86
N LEU A 25 7.14 -5.92 6.09
CA LEU A 25 8.03 -5.53 7.19
C LEU A 25 9.50 -5.80 6.84
N PHE A 26 9.81 -6.97 6.25
CA PHE A 26 11.16 -7.27 5.79
C PHE A 26 11.60 -6.35 4.64
N GLY A 27 10.71 -6.08 3.68
CA GLY A 27 10.97 -5.15 2.58
C GLY A 27 11.22 -3.71 3.06
N ASP A 28 10.47 -3.25 4.03
CA ASP A 28 10.60 -1.92 4.62
C ASP A 28 11.94 -1.75 5.35
N LEU A 29 12.42 -2.78 6.05
CA LEU A 29 13.73 -2.77 6.69
C LEU A 29 14.86 -2.62 5.66
N LEU A 30 14.77 -3.33 4.54
CA LEU A 30 15.72 -3.19 3.43
C LEU A 30 15.64 -1.79 2.82
N ALA A 31 14.44 -1.27 2.57
CA ALA A 31 14.27 0.08 2.04
C ALA A 31 14.80 1.16 2.98
N LEU A 32 14.61 1.02 4.30
CA LEU A 32 15.17 1.92 5.31
C LEU A 32 16.70 1.95 5.25
N TRP A 33 17.35 0.83 4.99
CA TRP A 33 18.80 0.80 4.86
C TRP A 33 19.30 1.75 3.76
N PHE A 34 18.59 1.84 2.64
CA PHE A 34 18.92 2.72 1.52
C PHE A 34 18.48 4.18 1.72
N TYR A 35 17.27 4.43 2.24
CA TYR A 35 16.62 5.75 2.17
C TYR A 35 16.32 6.41 3.53
N ARG A 36 16.78 5.84 4.66
CA ARG A 36 16.45 6.36 5.99
C ARG A 36 16.78 7.84 6.25
N LYS A 37 17.78 8.39 5.55
CA LYS A 37 18.30 9.75 5.83
C LYS A 37 17.49 10.87 5.16
N ASP A 38 16.75 10.56 4.10
CA ASP A 38 16.09 11.58 3.26
C ASP A 38 14.67 11.93 3.74
N ALA A 39 14.22 11.41 4.88
CA ALA A 39 12.83 11.50 5.32
C ALA A 39 12.41 12.90 5.80
N ASN A 40 11.23 13.34 5.38
CA ASN A 40 10.60 14.56 5.88
C ASN A 40 9.71 14.27 7.10
N TRP A 41 10.34 14.30 8.28
CA TRP A 41 9.68 14.04 9.57
C TRP A 41 8.48 14.94 9.90
N PRO A 42 8.50 16.26 9.63
CA PRO A 42 7.33 17.12 9.86
C PRO A 42 6.08 16.64 9.13
N ILE A 43 6.23 16.15 7.89
CA ILE A 43 5.11 15.57 7.12
C ILE A 43 4.61 14.29 7.80
N LEU A 44 5.52 13.38 8.17
CA LEU A 44 5.15 12.12 8.85
C LEU A 44 4.41 12.39 10.16
N LYS A 45 4.93 13.24 11.04
CA LYS A 45 4.30 13.56 12.33
C LYS A 45 2.87 14.08 12.18
N LYS A 46 2.60 14.85 11.13
CA LYS A 46 1.26 15.38 10.84
C LYS A 46 0.33 14.34 10.23
N LEU A 47 0.87 13.45 9.39
CA LEU A 47 0.09 12.45 8.67
C LEU A 47 -0.24 11.23 9.54
N MET A 48 0.68 10.79 10.39
CA MET A 48 0.56 9.57 11.21
C MET A 48 -0.71 9.49 12.06
N PRO A 49 -1.14 10.53 12.82
CA PRO A 49 -2.35 10.43 13.64
C PRO A 49 -3.61 10.08 12.82
N VAL A 50 -3.73 10.64 11.63
CA VAL A 50 -4.86 10.38 10.74
C VAL A 50 -4.74 9.00 10.07
N VAL A 51 -3.52 8.57 9.78
CA VAL A 51 -3.28 7.22 9.24
C VAL A 51 -3.63 6.16 10.27
N VAL A 52 -3.28 6.37 11.53
CA VAL A 52 -3.67 5.50 12.65
C VAL A 52 -5.20 5.38 12.71
N LEU A 53 -5.93 6.48 12.56
CA LEU A 53 -7.40 6.45 12.48
C LEU A 53 -7.86 5.53 11.33
N GLY A 54 -7.27 5.66 10.13
CA GLY A 54 -7.55 4.77 9.01
C GLY A 54 -7.24 3.31 9.30
N VAL A 55 -6.12 3.02 9.96
CA VAL A 55 -5.74 1.66 10.39
C VAL A 55 -6.75 1.10 11.38
N LEU A 56 -7.19 1.88 12.37
CA LEU A 56 -8.21 1.46 13.34
C LEU A 56 -9.55 1.14 12.64
N LEU A 57 -10.00 1.99 11.72
CA LEU A 57 -11.20 1.73 10.92
C LEU A 57 -11.05 0.43 10.09
N GLY A 58 -9.90 0.23 9.46
CA GLY A 58 -9.61 -1.00 8.72
C GLY A 58 -9.54 -2.24 9.61
N THR A 59 -9.08 -2.07 10.85
CA THR A 59 -9.01 -3.15 11.86
C THR A 59 -10.41 -3.60 12.25
N VAL A 60 -11.29 -2.66 12.58
CA VAL A 60 -12.69 -2.93 12.89
C VAL A 60 -13.38 -3.59 11.70
N PHE A 61 -13.15 -3.08 10.49
CA PHE A 61 -13.66 -3.68 9.26
C PHE A 61 -13.21 -5.15 9.11
N LEU A 62 -11.90 -5.44 9.20
CA LEU A 62 -11.38 -6.81 9.06
C LEU A 62 -11.90 -7.77 10.15
N ARG A 63 -12.10 -7.26 11.37
CA ARG A 63 -12.57 -8.06 12.50
C ARG A 63 -14.04 -8.47 12.35
N LEU A 64 -14.87 -7.57 11.83
CA LEU A 64 -16.33 -7.74 11.73
C LEU A 64 -16.78 -8.31 10.38
N ALA A 65 -16.08 -7.97 9.29
CA ALA A 65 -16.44 -8.42 7.95
C ALA A 65 -16.22 -9.92 7.80
N SER A 66 -17.09 -10.61 7.07
CA SER A 66 -16.84 -11.97 6.61
C SER A 66 -15.75 -11.98 5.52
N ASP A 67 -15.16 -13.13 5.24
CA ASP A 67 -14.14 -13.27 4.19
C ASP A 67 -14.64 -12.80 2.82
N ALA A 68 -15.92 -13.05 2.49
CA ALA A 68 -16.54 -12.55 1.27
C ALA A 68 -16.58 -11.01 1.23
N VAL A 69 -16.99 -10.37 2.33
CA VAL A 69 -17.04 -8.90 2.43
C VAL A 69 -15.64 -8.29 2.35
N VAL A 70 -14.64 -8.92 2.99
CA VAL A 70 -13.24 -8.48 2.86
C VAL A 70 -12.75 -8.64 1.44
N ARG A 71 -13.04 -9.77 0.78
CA ARG A 71 -12.67 -10.01 -0.61
C ARG A 71 -13.25 -8.96 -1.56
N TYR A 72 -14.54 -8.66 -1.42
CA TYR A 72 -15.19 -7.58 -2.19
C TYR A 72 -14.58 -6.21 -1.88
N GLY A 73 -14.32 -5.92 -0.59
CA GLY A 73 -13.67 -4.68 -0.17
C GLY A 73 -12.28 -4.50 -0.77
N ILE A 74 -11.46 -5.58 -0.82
CA ILE A 74 -10.16 -5.58 -1.48
C ILE A 74 -10.33 -5.37 -2.99
N GLY A 75 -11.29 -6.05 -3.64
CA GLY A 75 -11.59 -5.88 -5.06
C GLY A 75 -11.96 -4.43 -5.42
N ILE A 76 -12.87 -3.81 -4.66
CA ILE A 76 -13.24 -2.39 -4.81
C ILE A 76 -12.02 -1.50 -4.58
N ALA A 77 -11.24 -1.75 -3.52
CA ALA A 77 -10.04 -0.98 -3.22
C ALA A 77 -9.04 -1.05 -4.38
N LEU A 78 -8.77 -2.23 -4.95
CA LEU A 78 -7.88 -2.38 -6.10
C LEU A 78 -8.36 -1.57 -7.30
N ILE A 79 -9.66 -1.58 -7.60
CA ILE A 79 -10.23 -0.80 -8.71
C ILE A 79 -10.11 0.70 -8.44
N VAL A 80 -10.58 1.18 -7.29
CA VAL A 80 -10.52 2.60 -6.91
C VAL A 80 -9.09 3.10 -6.95
N LEU A 81 -8.15 2.34 -6.39
CA LEU A 81 -6.74 2.69 -6.36
C LEU A 81 -6.10 2.67 -7.75
N THR A 82 -6.52 1.75 -8.62
CA THR A 82 -6.08 1.73 -10.02
C THR A 82 -6.60 2.95 -10.77
N LEU A 83 -7.87 3.33 -10.56
CA LEU A 83 -8.44 4.54 -11.13
C LEU A 83 -7.74 5.81 -10.61
N MET A 84 -7.42 5.85 -9.31
CA MET A 84 -6.61 6.93 -8.74
C MET A 84 -5.21 6.98 -9.38
N GLN A 85 -4.55 5.83 -9.57
CA GLN A 85 -3.24 5.74 -10.21
C GLN A 85 -3.29 6.22 -11.67
N LEU A 86 -4.34 5.84 -12.41
CA LEU A 86 -4.60 6.30 -13.76
C LEU A 86 -4.80 7.82 -13.77
N ALA A 87 -5.61 8.34 -12.85
CA ALA A 87 -5.82 9.78 -12.70
C ALA A 87 -4.52 10.54 -12.42
N ILE A 88 -3.63 10.01 -11.57
CA ILE A 88 -2.28 10.58 -11.33
C ILE A 88 -1.47 10.62 -12.63
N THR A 89 -1.45 9.51 -13.37
CA THR A 89 -0.61 9.33 -14.55
C THR A 89 -1.01 10.27 -15.69
N TYR A 90 -2.32 10.49 -15.85
CA TYR A 90 -2.86 11.32 -16.93
C TYR A 90 -3.22 12.75 -16.50
N MET A 91 -3.16 13.08 -15.21
CA MET A 91 -3.34 14.46 -14.78
C MET A 91 -2.14 15.30 -15.21
N PRO A 92 -2.37 16.47 -15.85
CA PRO A 92 -1.32 17.45 -16.06
C PRO A 92 -0.68 17.79 -14.71
N HIS A 93 0.66 17.90 -14.65
CA HIS A 93 1.44 18.25 -13.45
C HIS A 93 1.15 19.68 -12.89
N LYS A 94 -0.01 20.26 -13.21
CA LYS A 94 -0.50 21.57 -12.75
C LYS A 94 -1.03 21.57 -11.31
N HIS A 95 -0.75 20.56 -10.50
CA HIS A 95 -1.15 20.55 -9.09
C HIS A 95 -0.40 21.66 -8.33
N ARG A 96 -1.09 22.78 -8.14
CA ARG A 96 -0.72 23.81 -7.17
C ARG A 96 -0.97 23.19 -5.80
N ALA A 97 0.06 23.16 -4.96
CA ALA A 97 -0.11 22.78 -3.55
C ALA A 97 -1.27 23.60 -2.97
N PRO A 98 -2.16 23.01 -2.15
CA PRO A 98 -3.26 23.75 -1.54
C PRO A 98 -2.69 24.98 -0.82
N LYS A 99 -3.07 26.16 -1.32
CA LYS A 99 -2.54 27.45 -0.88
C LYS A 99 -3.03 27.79 0.53
N SER A 100 -4.21 27.31 0.92
CA SER A 100 -4.77 27.51 2.25
C SER A 100 -4.28 26.45 3.26
N PRO A 101 -3.94 26.85 4.51
CA PRO A 101 -3.67 25.93 5.62
C PRO A 101 -4.83 24.97 5.92
N THR A 102 -6.09 25.41 5.76
CA THR A 102 -7.29 24.58 6.01
C THR A 102 -7.44 23.48 4.97
N LEU A 103 -7.28 23.81 3.69
CA LEU A 103 -7.31 22.84 2.59
C LEU A 103 -6.20 21.78 2.72
N ARG A 104 -5.04 22.17 3.27
CA ARG A 104 -3.92 21.27 3.53
C ARG A 104 -4.23 20.27 4.66
N ASN A 105 -4.98 20.68 5.68
CA ASN A 105 -5.39 19.80 6.78
C ASN A 105 -6.46 18.81 6.31
N VAL A 106 -7.48 19.27 5.58
CA VAL A 106 -8.52 18.41 5.01
C VAL A 106 -7.93 17.38 4.06
N SER A 107 -7.01 17.79 3.19
CA SER A 107 -6.32 16.87 2.29
C SER A 107 -5.50 15.82 3.05
N SER A 108 -4.77 16.22 4.10
CA SER A 108 -4.01 15.30 4.95
C SER A 108 -4.92 14.31 5.69
N ALA A 109 -6.11 14.77 6.10
CA ALA A 109 -7.09 13.93 6.77
C ALA A 109 -7.69 12.88 5.81
N PHE A 110 -8.07 13.31 4.61
CA PHE A 110 -8.62 12.42 3.60
C PHE A 110 -7.61 11.38 3.13
N TYR A 111 -6.44 11.81 2.64
CA TYR A 111 -5.43 10.89 2.12
C TYR A 111 -4.78 10.04 3.22
N GLY A 112 -4.61 10.59 4.43
CA GLY A 112 -4.07 9.84 5.56
C GLY A 112 -5.01 8.70 5.99
N THR A 113 -6.30 9.00 6.16
CA THR A 113 -7.31 7.98 6.51
C THR A 113 -7.40 6.92 5.42
N LEU A 114 -7.46 7.35 4.14
CA LEU A 114 -7.55 6.44 3.00
C LEU A 114 -6.30 5.54 2.88
N ALA A 115 -5.10 6.10 3.10
CA ALA A 115 -3.86 5.34 3.09
C ALA A 115 -3.80 4.33 4.26
N GLY A 116 -4.21 4.73 5.46
CA GLY A 116 -4.26 3.87 6.64
C GLY A 116 -5.28 2.74 6.51
N PHE A 117 -6.48 3.04 6.01
CA PHE A 117 -7.50 2.04 5.74
C PHE A 117 -7.06 1.08 4.63
N GLY A 118 -6.59 1.63 3.49
CA GLY A 118 -6.17 0.84 2.34
C GLY A 118 -4.97 -0.07 2.64
N THR A 119 -4.02 0.37 3.47
CA THR A 119 -2.90 -0.49 3.89
C THR A 119 -3.33 -1.55 4.91
N MET A 120 -4.32 -1.26 5.76
CA MET A 120 -4.83 -2.26 6.69
C MET A 120 -5.63 -3.35 5.98
N VAL A 121 -6.58 -2.97 5.13
CA VAL A 121 -7.51 -3.92 4.51
C VAL A 121 -6.89 -4.67 3.32
N ALA A 122 -6.04 -4.00 2.54
CA ALA A 122 -5.58 -4.53 1.25
C ALA A 122 -4.07 -4.39 1.03
N ASN A 123 -3.27 -3.96 2.03
CA ASN A 123 -1.86 -3.62 1.83
C ASN A 123 -1.64 -2.63 0.67
N ALA A 124 -2.60 -1.72 0.47
CA ALA A 124 -2.75 -0.93 -0.74
C ALA A 124 -2.79 0.58 -0.47
N GLY A 125 -2.07 1.06 0.56
CA GLY A 125 -2.06 2.49 0.94
C GLY A 125 -1.21 3.40 0.04
N SER A 126 -0.39 2.85 -0.87
CA SER A 126 0.60 3.61 -1.63
C SER A 126 0.09 4.61 -2.65
N PRO A 127 -1.04 4.41 -3.36
CA PRO A 127 -1.54 5.44 -4.29
C PRO A 127 -2.02 6.69 -3.55
N ALA A 128 -2.72 6.51 -2.41
CA ALA A 128 -3.17 7.62 -1.57
C ALA A 128 -2.00 8.41 -0.97
N LEU A 129 -0.96 7.73 -0.49
CA LEU A 129 0.26 8.39 -0.01
C LEU A 129 0.97 9.15 -1.15
N THR A 130 1.14 8.50 -2.30
CA THR A 130 1.79 9.11 -3.47
C THR A 130 1.10 10.41 -3.88
N LEU A 131 -0.23 10.40 -3.99
CA LEU A 131 -1.04 11.60 -4.26
C LEU A 131 -0.78 12.71 -3.26
N TYR A 132 -0.80 12.35 -1.97
CA TYR A 132 -0.52 13.31 -0.91
C TYR A 132 0.88 13.90 -1.06
N LEU A 133 1.94 13.10 -1.18
CA LEU A 133 3.31 13.59 -1.28
C LEU A 133 3.59 14.37 -2.57
N LEU A 134 3.00 13.96 -3.71
CA LEU A 134 3.06 14.71 -4.96
C LEU A 134 2.42 16.11 -4.81
N SER A 135 1.30 16.22 -4.09
CA SER A 135 0.69 17.52 -3.78
C SER A 135 1.58 18.42 -2.92
N ARG A 136 2.57 17.85 -2.21
CA ARG A 136 3.57 18.55 -1.40
C ARG A 136 4.83 18.92 -2.19
N ARG A 137 4.94 18.53 -3.46
CA ARG A 137 6.08 18.82 -4.36
C ARG A 137 7.43 18.42 -3.78
N MET A 138 7.48 17.23 -3.18
CA MET A 138 8.73 16.69 -2.64
C MET A 138 9.70 16.34 -3.78
N ASP A 139 10.99 16.54 -3.53
CA ASP A 139 12.04 15.99 -4.37
C ASP A 139 12.04 14.46 -4.26
N VAL A 140 12.64 13.80 -5.25
CA VAL A 140 12.59 12.33 -5.39
C VAL A 140 13.19 11.64 -4.17
N ARG A 141 14.30 12.14 -3.62
CA ARG A 141 14.94 11.53 -2.44
C ARG A 141 14.05 11.66 -1.22
N ALA A 142 13.51 12.85 -0.96
CA ALA A 142 12.60 13.01 0.17
C ALA A 142 11.30 12.22 0.00
N PHE A 143 10.79 12.08 -1.22
CA PHE A 143 9.64 11.24 -1.52
C PHE A 143 9.93 9.77 -1.15
N LEU A 144 11.06 9.23 -1.59
CA LEU A 144 11.47 7.85 -1.31
C LEU A 144 11.72 7.62 0.19
N GLY A 145 12.49 8.50 0.84
CA GLY A 145 12.77 8.40 2.27
C GLY A 145 11.52 8.53 3.14
N THR A 146 10.64 9.48 2.81
CA THR A 146 9.38 9.69 3.55
C THR A 146 8.42 8.53 3.36
N SER A 147 8.29 8.01 2.13
CA SER A 147 7.44 6.84 1.86
C SER A 147 7.95 5.60 2.58
N THR A 148 9.27 5.40 2.61
CA THR A 148 9.91 4.28 3.30
C THR A 148 9.60 4.30 4.80
N TRP A 149 9.83 5.44 5.46
CA TRP A 149 9.49 5.58 6.88
C TRP A 149 7.98 5.50 7.14
N PHE A 150 7.16 6.05 6.25
CA PHE A 150 5.71 5.94 6.34
C PHE A 150 5.28 4.47 6.38
N PHE A 151 5.66 3.67 5.38
CA PHE A 151 5.21 2.27 5.31
C PHE A 151 5.76 1.44 6.46
N PHE A 152 7.02 1.63 6.83
CA PHE A 152 7.60 0.97 7.99
C PHE A 152 6.80 1.27 9.27
N LEU A 153 6.60 2.56 9.59
CA LEU A 153 5.88 2.96 10.81
C LEU A 153 4.45 2.44 10.81
N VAL A 154 3.76 2.53 9.67
CA VAL A 154 2.36 2.09 9.56
C VAL A 154 2.25 0.58 9.64
N ASN A 155 3.19 -0.18 9.05
CA ASN A 155 3.21 -1.63 9.16
C ASN A 155 3.55 -2.08 10.59
N VAL A 156 4.46 -1.41 11.27
CA VAL A 156 4.74 -1.64 12.70
C VAL A 156 3.51 -1.35 13.56
N ILE A 157 2.87 -0.20 13.38
CA ILE A 157 1.62 0.16 14.08
C ILE A 157 0.52 -0.85 13.78
N LYS A 158 0.38 -1.26 12.52
CA LYS A 158 -0.62 -2.21 12.06
C LYS A 158 -0.43 -3.59 12.67
N THR A 159 0.80 -4.01 12.93
CA THR A 159 1.13 -5.36 13.43
C THR A 159 0.27 -5.82 14.62
N PRO A 160 0.21 -5.11 15.76
CA PRO A 160 -0.66 -5.50 16.88
C PRO A 160 -2.15 -5.49 16.51
N PHE A 161 -2.59 -4.58 15.64
CA PHE A 161 -3.97 -4.55 15.18
C PHE A 161 -4.31 -5.69 14.22
N SER A 162 -3.36 -6.15 13.41
CA SER A 162 -3.51 -7.32 12.56
C SER A 162 -3.58 -8.61 13.37
N VAL A 163 -2.84 -8.70 14.48
CA VAL A 163 -3.03 -9.80 15.45
C VAL A 163 -4.43 -9.73 16.05
N PHE A 164 -4.86 -8.56 16.53
CA PHE A 164 -6.20 -8.36 17.10
C PHE A 164 -7.34 -8.65 16.11
N ALA A 165 -7.18 -8.27 14.84
CA ALA A 165 -8.14 -8.54 13.77
C ALA A 165 -8.20 -10.04 13.39
N GLY A 166 -7.25 -10.86 13.87
CA GLY A 166 -7.13 -12.28 13.56
C GLY A 166 -6.55 -12.58 12.18
N VAL A 167 -5.96 -11.58 11.51
CA VAL A 167 -5.37 -11.74 10.18
C VAL A 167 -3.87 -12.09 10.23
N LEU A 168 -3.18 -11.68 11.30
CA LEU A 168 -1.79 -12.05 11.55
C LEU A 168 -1.73 -13.14 12.61
N SER A 169 -1.33 -14.35 12.19
CA SER A 169 -1.25 -15.54 13.04
C SER A 169 0.09 -16.25 12.87
N TRP A 170 0.36 -17.22 13.75
CA TRP A 170 1.54 -18.09 13.59
C TRP A 170 1.50 -18.85 12.25
N HIS A 171 0.32 -19.25 11.79
CA HIS A 171 0.16 -19.90 10.49
C HIS A 171 0.58 -18.98 9.34
N ALA A 172 0.15 -17.72 9.34
CA ALA A 172 0.57 -16.72 8.36
C ALA A 172 2.10 -16.53 8.37
N PHE A 173 2.74 -16.61 9.54
CA PHE A 173 4.21 -16.56 9.64
C PHE A 173 4.89 -17.75 8.98
N THR A 174 4.39 -18.97 9.21
CA THR A 174 4.94 -20.18 8.57
C THR A 174 4.78 -20.17 7.05
N ILE A 175 3.73 -19.54 6.52
CA ILE A 175 3.55 -19.34 5.08
C ILE A 175 4.49 -18.24 4.55
N ALA A 176 4.62 -17.13 5.27
CA ALA A 176 5.40 -15.97 4.82
C ALA A 176 6.91 -16.25 4.79
N LEU A 177 7.45 -16.97 5.78
CA LEU A 177 8.89 -17.18 5.94
C LEU A 177 9.58 -17.77 4.69
N PRO A 178 9.10 -18.89 4.08
CA PRO A 178 9.68 -19.43 2.86
C PRO A 178 9.44 -18.55 1.63
N LEU A 179 8.45 -17.65 1.67
CA LEU A 179 8.17 -16.73 0.56
C LEU A 179 9.13 -15.53 0.55
N ILE A 180 9.76 -15.17 1.67
CA ILE A 180 10.68 -14.01 1.72
C ILE A 180 11.84 -14.15 0.71
N PRO A 181 12.59 -15.27 0.65
CA PRO A 181 13.61 -15.47 -0.38
C PRO A 181 13.04 -15.45 -1.80
N ALA A 182 11.88 -16.06 -2.02
CA ALA A 182 11.24 -16.09 -3.33
C ALA A 182 10.84 -14.69 -3.80
N VAL A 183 10.32 -13.85 -2.90
CA VAL A 183 10.00 -12.44 -3.17
C VAL A 183 11.26 -11.63 -3.46
N ALA A 184 12.35 -11.85 -2.73
CA ALA A 184 13.63 -11.19 -2.99
C ALA A 184 14.17 -11.56 -4.38
N ILE A 185 14.16 -12.84 -4.74
CA ILE A 185 14.56 -13.32 -6.08
C ILE A 185 13.64 -12.72 -7.15
N GLY A 186 12.32 -12.76 -6.94
CA GLY A 186 11.33 -12.18 -7.84
C GLY A 186 11.52 -10.68 -8.04
N ALA A 187 11.90 -9.94 -6.99
CA ALA A 187 12.22 -8.51 -7.09
C ALA A 187 13.48 -8.26 -7.93
N VAL A 188 14.52 -9.09 -7.78
CA VAL A 188 15.74 -9.00 -8.61
C VAL A 188 15.44 -9.32 -10.07
N ILE A 189 14.71 -10.41 -10.33
CA ILE A 189 14.27 -10.77 -11.69
C ILE A 189 13.42 -9.65 -12.30
N GLY A 190 12.46 -9.13 -11.54
CA GLY A 190 11.62 -8.01 -11.95
C GLY A 190 12.43 -6.76 -12.29
N TYR A 191 13.43 -6.42 -11.47
CA TYR A 191 14.35 -5.31 -11.73
C TYR A 191 15.16 -5.52 -13.02
N LEU A 192 15.65 -6.74 -13.27
CA LEU A 192 16.40 -7.06 -14.48
C LEU A 192 15.54 -7.03 -15.75
N LEU A 193 14.30 -7.53 -15.66
CA LEU A 193 13.32 -7.49 -16.74
C LEU A 193 12.86 -6.05 -17.02
N ALA A 194 12.65 -5.25 -15.98
CA ALA A 194 12.26 -3.84 -16.10
C ALA A 194 13.27 -3.01 -16.91
N LYS A 195 14.55 -3.38 -16.91
CA LYS A 195 15.57 -2.74 -17.76
C LYS A 195 15.44 -3.05 -19.25
N ARG A 196 14.68 -4.09 -19.62
CA ARG A 196 14.57 -4.61 -20.99
C ARG A 196 13.22 -4.34 -21.66
N ILE A 197 12.22 -3.94 -20.89
CA ILE A 197 10.88 -3.61 -21.37
C ILE A 197 10.71 -2.09 -21.43
N ASP A 198 9.94 -1.61 -22.40
CA ASP A 198 9.59 -0.19 -22.44
C ASP A 198 8.55 0.16 -21.35
N GLN A 199 8.49 1.44 -20.98
CA GLN A 199 7.61 1.92 -19.92
C GLN A 199 6.13 1.66 -20.25
N LYS A 200 5.74 1.77 -21.53
CA LYS A 200 4.34 1.62 -21.96
C LYS A 200 3.85 0.19 -21.75
N LEU A 201 4.65 -0.80 -22.11
CA LEU A 201 4.32 -2.21 -21.93
C LEU A 201 4.29 -2.57 -20.44
N PHE A 202 5.24 -2.08 -19.65
CA PHE A 202 5.24 -2.30 -18.21
C PHE A 202 3.96 -1.74 -17.55
N ASP A 203 3.61 -0.49 -17.85
CA ASP A 203 2.41 0.16 -17.33
C ASP A 203 1.15 -0.61 -17.73
N PHE A 204 1.05 -1.02 -19.01
CA PHE A 204 -0.07 -1.82 -19.50
C PHE A 204 -0.22 -3.14 -18.75
N LEU A 205 0.87 -3.93 -18.63
CA LEU A 205 0.86 -5.20 -17.92
C LEU A 205 0.49 -5.02 -16.45
N ALA A 206 1.02 -3.99 -15.78
CA ALA A 206 0.70 -3.70 -14.40
C ALA A 206 -0.78 -3.36 -14.20
N TYR A 207 -1.38 -2.58 -15.11
CA TYR A 207 -2.82 -2.27 -15.07
C TYR A 207 -3.67 -3.50 -15.33
N VAL A 208 -3.36 -4.31 -16.35
CA VAL A 208 -4.12 -5.53 -16.67
C VAL A 208 -4.13 -6.49 -15.49
N VAL A 209 -2.98 -6.74 -14.86
CA VAL A 209 -2.89 -7.65 -13.72
C VAL A 209 -3.65 -7.10 -12.50
N THR A 210 -3.55 -5.79 -12.24
CA THR A 210 -4.21 -5.18 -11.08
C THR A 210 -5.74 -5.13 -11.25
N ILE A 211 -6.22 -4.72 -12.43
CA ILE A 211 -7.66 -4.67 -12.75
C ILE A 211 -8.22 -6.09 -12.82
N GLY A 212 -7.52 -7.00 -13.51
CA GLY A 212 -7.92 -8.40 -13.63
C GLY A 212 -8.03 -9.07 -12.27
N GLY A 213 -7.02 -8.90 -11.40
CA GLY A 213 -7.09 -9.40 -10.02
C GLY A 213 -8.23 -8.78 -9.21
N GLY A 214 -8.47 -7.48 -9.38
CA GLY A 214 -9.62 -6.79 -8.77
C GLY A 214 -10.96 -7.40 -9.21
N ILE A 215 -11.15 -7.62 -10.51
CA ILE A 215 -12.37 -8.22 -11.07
C ILE A 215 -12.54 -9.67 -10.59
N VAL A 216 -11.48 -10.48 -10.59
CA VAL A 216 -11.55 -11.87 -10.11
C VAL A 216 -12.05 -11.91 -8.66
N LEU A 217 -11.54 -11.02 -7.79
CA LEU A 217 -11.99 -10.95 -6.40
C LEU A 217 -13.46 -10.50 -6.26
N LEU A 218 -13.99 -9.74 -7.23
CA LEU A 218 -15.38 -9.32 -7.27
C LEU A 218 -16.33 -10.38 -7.83
N VAL A 219 -15.86 -11.30 -8.68
CA VAL A 219 -16.72 -12.32 -9.28
C VAL A 219 -16.67 -13.61 -8.47
N ALA A 220 -15.48 -14.00 -7.98
CA ALA A 220 -15.11 -15.02 -6.97
C ALA A 220 -16.20 -16.00 -6.49
#